data_AF-A0A7Z2YAI8-F1
#
_entry.id   AF-A0A7Z2YAI8-F1
#
_cell.length_a   1.000
_cell.length_b   1.000
_cell.length_c   1.000
_cell.angle_alpha   90.00
_cell.angle_beta   90.00
_cell.angle_gamma   90.00
#
_symmetry.space_group_name_H-M   'P 1'
#
loop_
_entity.id
_entity.type
_entity.pdbx_description
1 polymer ?
#
loop_
_entity_poly.entity_id
_entity_poly.type
_entity_poly.pdbx_seq_one_letter_code
_entity_poly.pdbx_strand_id
1 'polypeptide(L)' 'MEWFFPAAFLVTFGILYWTARRETTNNALSKKGFIKILSISAIVFAAVVIFVSVWNR' A
#
# COMPACT_ATOMS: atom_id res chain seq x y z
N MET A 1 13.51 9.76 -10.54
CA MET A 1 13.83 9.15 -9.23
C MET A 1 13.17 9.92 -8.09
N GLU A 2 13.43 11.22 -7.94
CA GLU A 2 12.93 12.04 -6.82
C GLU A 2 11.40 11.99 -6.63
N TRP A 3 10.64 11.90 -7.73
CA TRP A 3 9.18 11.86 -7.70
C TRP A 3 8.56 10.46 -7.63
N PHE A 4 9.35 9.38 -7.80
CA PHE A 4 8.82 8.02 -7.76
C PHE A 4 8.28 7.68 -6.37
N PHE A 5 9.07 7.93 -5.33
CA PHE A 5 8.67 7.63 -3.97
C PHE A 5 7.46 8.46 -3.51
N PRO A 6 7.40 9.79 -3.72
CA PRO A 6 6.20 10.59 -3.45
C PRO A 6 4.96 10.09 -4.22
N ALA A 7 5.08 9.78 -5.51
CA ALA A 7 3.95 9.31 -6.32
C ALA A 7 3.46 7.93 -5.85
N ALA A 8 4.37 6.98 -5.63
CA ALA A 8 4.06 5.64 -5.15
C ALA A 8 3.42 5.69 -3.74
N PHE A 9 3.89 6.59 -2.88
CA PHE A 9 3.29 6.82 -1.57
C PHE A 9 1.85 7.33 -1.69
N LEU A 10 1.59 8.36 -2.49
CA LEU A 10 0.25 8.90 -2.67
C LEU A 10 -0.73 7.88 -3.25
N VAL A 11 -0.30 7.11 -4.25
CA VAL A 11 -1.11 6.03 -4.85
C VAL A 11 -1.42 4.96 -3.80
N THR A 12 -0.40 4.49 -3.09
CA THR A 12 -0.57 3.46 -2.05
C THR A 12 -1.47 3.95 -0.93
N PHE A 13 -1.29 5.20 -0.49
CA PHE A 13 -2.10 5.81 0.54
C PHE A 13 -3.57 5.91 0.11
N GLY A 14 -3.83 6.34 -1.13
CA GLY A 14 -5.18 6.39 -1.67
C GLY A 14 -5.86 5.02 -1.70
N ILE A 15 -5.13 3.98 -2.13
CA ILE A 15 -5.63 2.59 -2.15
C ILE A 15 -5.92 2.11 -0.72
N LEU A 16 -4.98 2.29 0.21
CA LEU A 16 -5.14 1.88 1.60
C LEU A 16 -6.29 2.61 2.29
N TYR A 17 -6.42 3.92 2.09
CA TYR A 17 -7.51 4.72 2.63
C TYR A 17 -8.87 4.23 2.11
N TRP A 18 -8.97 3.96 0.81
CA TRP A 18 -10.21 3.47 0.20
C TRP A 18 -10.56 2.07 0.70
N THR A 19 -9.59 1.16 0.78
CA THR A 19 -9.78 -0.19 1.32
C THR A 19 -10.18 -0.14 2.79
N ALA A 20 -9.51 0.66 3.61
CA ALA A 20 -9.84 0.85 5.01
C ALA A 20 -11.26 1.39 5.17
N ARG A 21 -11.65 2.40 4.39
CA ARG A 21 -13.00 2.98 4.42
C ARG A 21 -14.08 1.97 4.02
N ARG A 22 -13.81 1.07 3.07
CA ARG A 22 -14.76 0.03 2.67
C ARG A 22 -14.86 -1.12 3.67
N GLU A 23 -13.77 -1.47 4.33
CA GLU A 23 -13.69 -2.65 5.21
C GLU A 23 -13.89 -2.34 6.69
N THR A 24 -13.98 -1.05 7.05
CA THR A 24 -14.33 -0.61 8.40
C THR A 24 -15.85 -0.61 8.56
N THR A 25 -16.35 -1.44 9.47
CA THR A 25 -17.78 -1.51 9.85
C THR A 25 -17.87 -1.35 11.37
N ASN A 26 -18.79 -0.52 11.87
CA ASN A 26 -18.90 -0.17 13.31
C ASN A 26 -17.59 0.40 13.93
N ASN A 27 -16.87 1.27 13.20
CA ASN A 27 -15.57 1.82 13.63
C ASN A 27 -14.48 0.77 13.90
N ALA A 28 -14.73 -0.50 13.55
CA ALA A 28 -13.77 -1.58 13.66
C ALA A 28 -13.40 -2.07 12.26
N LEU A 29 -12.10 -2.27 12.06
CA LEU A 29 -11.61 -2.88 10.83
C LEU A 29 -11.93 -4.38 10.87
N SER A 30 -12.60 -4.88 9.82
CA SER A 30 -12.88 -6.32 9.75
C SER A 30 -11.57 -7.13 9.67
N LYS A 31 -11.55 -8.38 10.16
CA LYS A 31 -10.38 -9.28 10.00
C LYS A 31 -9.96 -9.42 8.53
N LYS A 32 -10.93 -9.44 7.62
CA LYS A 32 -10.70 -9.49 6.17
C LYS A 32 -10.07 -8.18 5.66
N GLY A 33 -10.53 -7.03 6.17
CA GLY A 33 -9.96 -5.71 5.89
C GLY A 33 -8.53 -5.58 6.35
N PHE A 34 -8.23 -6.06 7.55
CA PHE A 34 -6.87 -6.10 8.09
C PHE A 34 -5.93 -6.91 7.20
N ILE A 35 -6.35 -8.13 6.81
CA ILE A 35 -5.55 -8.97 5.91
C ILE A 35 -5.35 -8.28 4.55
N LYS A 36 -6.39 -7.64 3.98
CA LYS A 36 -6.28 -6.90 2.72
C LYS A 36 -5.27 -5.76 2.81
N ILE A 37 -5.32 -4.96 3.88
CA ILE A 37 -4.37 -3.86 4.10
C ILE A 37 -2.94 -4.42 4.23
N LEU A 38 -2.77 -5.51 5.00
CA LEU A 38 -1.48 -6.17 5.16
C LEU A 38 -0.93 -6.67 3.81
N SER A 39 -1.76 -7.31 2.99
CA SER A 39 -1.39 -7.80 1.66
C SER A 39 -1.02 -6.67 0.71
N ILE A 40 -1.79 -5.57 0.68
CA ILE A 40 -1.48 -4.40 -0.14
C ILE A 40 -0.13 -3.81 0.26
N SER A 41 0.11 -3.63 1.56
CA SER A 41 1.39 -3.13 2.08
C SER A 41 2.57 -4.04 1.70
N ALA A 42 2.41 -5.36 1.80
CA ALA A 42 3.45 -6.32 1.41
C ALA A 42 3.77 -6.26 -0.10
N ILE A 43 2.75 -6.15 -0.96
CA ILE A 43 2.92 -6.04 -2.41
C ILE A 43 3.64 -4.74 -2.76
N VAL A 44 3.22 -3.61 -2.19
CA VAL A 44 3.86 -2.31 -2.44
C VAL A 44 5.32 -2.32 -1.98
N PHE A 45 5.60 -2.88 -0.81
CA PHE A 45 6.96 -3.01 -0.31
C PHE A 45 7.84 -3.82 -1.29
N ALA A 46 7.36 -5.00 -1.74
CA ALA A 46 8.09 -5.81 -2.71
C ALA A 46 8.32 -5.07 -4.03
N ALA A 47 7.31 -4.36 -4.55
CA ALA A 47 7.43 -3.57 -5.77
C ALA A 47 8.49 -2.45 -5.66
N VAL A 48 8.53 -1.74 -4.51
CA VAL A 48 9.53 -0.71 -4.23
C VAL A 48 10.93 -1.32 -4.14
N VAL A 49 11.09 -2.45 -3.43
CA VAL A 49 12.38 -3.13 -3.30
C VAL A 49 12.91 -3.58 -4.67
N ILE A 50 12.06 -4.17 -5.52
CA ILE A 50 12.44 -4.58 -6.87
C ILE A 50 12.84 -3.36 -7.71
N PHE A 51 12.03 -2.30 -7.70
CA PHE A 51 12.32 -1.09 -8.46
C PHE A 51 13.67 -0.48 -8.07
N VAL A 52 13.94 -0.34 -6.77
CA VAL A 52 15.22 0.18 -6.27
C VAL A 52 16.37 -0.75 -6.66
N SER A 53 16.20 -2.07 -6.53
CA SER A 53 17.25 -3.06 -6.82
C SER A 53 17.61 -3.13 -8.31
N VAL A 54 16.63 -3.00 -9.19
CA VAL A 54 16.85 -2.97 -10.65
C VAL A 54 17.50 -1.67 -11.08
N TRP A 55 17.10 -0.54 -10.49
CA TRP A 55 17.55 0.78 -10.91
C TRP A 55 18.92 1.18 -10.34
N ASN A 56 19.31 0.66 -9.16
CA ASN A 56 20.64 0.90 -8.58
C ASN A 56 21.76 0.07 -9.23
N ARG A 57 21.46 -0.67 -10.29
CA ARG A 57 22.39 -1.55 -11.01
C ARG A 57 22.84 -0.91 -12.30
#